data_AF-A0A2H3I1E3-F1
#
_entry.id   AF-A0A2H3I1E3-F1
#
_cell.length_a   1.000
_cell.length_b   1.000
_cell.length_c   1.000
_cell.angle_alpha   90.00
_cell.angle_beta   90.00
_cell.angle_gamma   90.00
#
_symmetry.space_group_name_H-M   'P 1'
#
loop_
_entity.id
_entity.type
_entity.pdbx_description
1 polymer ?
#
loop_
_entity_poly.entity_id
_entity_poly.type
_entity_poly.pdbx_seq_one_letter_code
_entity_poly.pdbx_strand_id
1 'polypeptide(L)'
;MRFAAFAISALATCAFALPSAPVPAALHHERGLISDVLNLLNPSDLLSGLCAEGAAAFVGASLGLKADLIDADAKAKLSVWLDGADIDLDASVKASLKGWCSGSTAELDVDVIAEIALFAPCAVGIAAEGGLVVDINGISSVGAAVGVILEASLQVELLAFLKANLDLDSEVAVALHICANGGLVTALTADVKAAITAWLAGSECGLSAALKAAVGLWLEAEVGVGAVAIGTVSTAASISGSIGVSIDAAVDAAGLLSATYISALEAWIAGEVDLDADIKAILEICVGAKAAITLDIEAVQNLTAWLLSTSCSLTVELKAAVLLWLHVRVTEVETISVLSAADIATLTTWIAGDIAADLSAVVKGVIGVAIAGEAVVNVAVDAVAELIGVLTGCVSGVEISVDIQIILGKWISGETCGCHSNDKRALVGPGRV
;
A
#
# COMPACT_ATOMS: atom_id res chain seq x y z
N MET A 1 3.77 14.61 8.62
CA MET A 1 4.92 14.63 9.54
C MET A 1 5.25 13.19 9.89
N ARG A 2 6.47 12.77 9.56
CA ARG A 2 6.91 11.38 9.40
C ARG A 2 7.33 10.78 10.76
N PHE A 3 6.61 9.79 11.29
CA PHE A 3 7.18 8.93 12.34
C PHE A 3 8.30 8.03 11.78
N ALA A 4 8.37 7.86 10.45
CA ALA A 4 9.54 7.33 9.76
C ALA A 4 10.82 8.18 9.91
N ALA A 5 10.72 9.48 10.25
CA ALA A 5 11.92 10.34 10.35
C ALA A 5 12.70 10.23 11.67
N PHE A 6 12.07 9.76 12.76
CA PHE A 6 12.78 9.61 14.04
C PHE A 6 13.55 8.29 14.15
N ALA A 7 13.18 7.25 13.39
CA ALA A 7 13.98 6.03 13.28
C ALA A 7 15.26 6.23 12.43
N ILE A 8 15.22 7.12 11.43
CA ILE A 8 16.34 7.35 10.50
C ILE A 8 17.53 8.06 11.16
N SER A 9 17.30 8.91 12.17
CA SER A 9 18.39 9.61 12.87
C SER A 9 19.14 8.72 13.87
N ALA A 10 18.55 7.61 14.34
CA ALA A 10 19.23 6.65 15.21
C ALA A 10 20.10 5.65 14.42
N LEU A 11 19.67 5.24 13.22
CA LEU A 11 20.40 4.30 12.36
C LEU A 11 21.63 4.93 11.67
N ALA A 12 21.57 6.22 11.31
CA ALA A 12 22.69 6.91 10.68
C ALA A 12 23.92 7.07 11.60
N THR A 13 23.75 7.05 12.92
CA THR A 13 24.86 7.18 13.89
C THR A 13 25.51 5.85 14.30
N CYS A 14 24.94 4.70 13.92
CA CYS A 14 25.51 3.38 14.26
C CYS A 14 26.34 2.76 13.12
N ALA A 15 26.39 3.38 11.94
CA ALA A 15 27.10 2.87 10.75
C ALA A 15 28.63 3.08 10.75
N PHE A 16 29.24 3.66 11.80
CA PHE A 16 30.70 3.77 11.91
C PHE A 16 31.23 3.29 13.27
N ALA A 17 31.12 2.00 13.53
CA ALA A 17 32.08 1.29 14.39
C ALA A 17 32.06 -0.22 14.06
N LEU A 18 32.84 -0.63 13.06
CA LEU A 18 33.24 -2.03 12.90
C LEU A 18 34.21 -2.43 14.02
N PRO A 19 33.97 -3.57 14.68
CA PRO A 19 35.04 -4.52 14.91
C PRO A 19 34.70 -5.84 14.20
N SER A 20 35.66 -6.31 13.42
CA SER A 20 35.71 -7.63 12.81
C SER A 20 35.55 -8.74 13.85
N ALA A 21 34.40 -9.42 13.85
CA ALA A 21 34.20 -10.70 14.52
C ALA A 21 33.38 -11.62 13.60
N PRO A 22 33.65 -12.93 13.58
CA PRO A 22 33.04 -13.86 12.65
C PRO A 22 31.54 -13.99 12.91
N VAL A 23 30.75 -13.93 11.83
CA VAL A 23 29.31 -14.16 11.80
C VAL A 23 29.00 -15.52 12.44
N PRO A 24 28.24 -15.60 13.54
CA PRO A 24 27.73 -16.87 14.02
C PRO A 24 26.63 -17.35 13.07
N ALA A 25 26.69 -18.63 12.69
CA ALA A 25 25.65 -19.27 11.91
C ALA A 25 24.27 -19.08 12.56
N ALA A 26 23.27 -18.75 11.73
CA ALA A 26 21.88 -18.63 12.13
C ALA A 26 21.44 -19.89 12.88
N LEU A 27 21.09 -19.75 14.15
CA LEU A 27 20.42 -20.79 14.91
C LEU A 27 18.97 -20.84 14.41
N HIS A 28 18.72 -21.71 13.43
CA HIS A 28 17.37 -22.20 13.15
C HIS A 28 16.83 -22.83 14.44
N HIS A 29 15.91 -22.13 15.11
CA HIS A 29 15.00 -22.80 16.03
C HIS A 29 13.99 -23.56 15.17
N GLU A 30 14.06 -24.89 15.23
CA GLU A 30 12.97 -25.78 14.79
C GLU A 30 11.73 -25.47 15.65
N ARG A 31 10.93 -24.47 15.22
CA ARG A 31 9.58 -24.18 15.74
C ARG A 31 8.59 -25.24 15.22
N GLY A 32 7.44 -25.39 15.86
CA GLY A 32 6.48 -26.50 15.67
C GLY A 32 5.77 -26.47 14.31
N LEU A 33 6.47 -26.94 13.28
CA LEU A 33 6.21 -26.83 11.83
C LEU A 33 4.82 -27.20 11.25
N ILE A 34 3.82 -27.64 12.01
CA ILE A 34 2.52 -28.03 11.41
C ILE A 34 1.39 -27.09 11.81
N SER A 35 1.30 -26.66 13.06
CA SER A 35 0.28 -25.70 13.51
C SER A 35 0.63 -24.28 13.07
N ASP A 36 1.89 -23.89 13.30
CA ASP A 36 2.45 -22.61 12.88
C ASP A 36 2.30 -22.40 11.35
N VAL A 37 2.52 -23.45 10.55
CA VAL A 37 2.41 -23.39 9.08
C VAL A 37 0.96 -23.31 8.61
N LEU A 38 0.01 -24.02 9.23
CA LEU A 38 -1.39 -24.00 8.81
C LEU A 38 -2.03 -22.63 9.04
N ASN A 39 -1.69 -21.95 10.14
CA ASN A 39 -2.17 -20.59 10.44
C ASN A 39 -1.55 -19.53 9.51
N LEU A 40 -0.30 -19.70 9.08
CA LEU A 40 0.31 -18.83 8.08
C LEU A 40 -0.33 -18.98 6.68
N LEU A 41 -0.82 -20.18 6.36
CA LEU A 41 -1.51 -20.46 5.10
C LEU A 41 -3.00 -20.08 5.13
N ASN A 42 -3.59 -19.96 6.32
CA ASN A 42 -4.96 -19.48 6.52
C ASN A 42 -5.00 -18.43 7.63
N PRO A 43 -4.58 -17.18 7.35
CA PRO A 43 -4.46 -16.12 8.37
C PRO A 43 -5.74 -15.85 9.17
N SER A 44 -6.91 -16.08 8.56
CA SER A 44 -8.23 -15.90 9.21
C SER A 44 -8.50 -16.91 10.33
N ASP A 45 -7.96 -18.13 10.25
CA ASP A 45 -8.20 -19.19 11.25
C ASP A 45 -7.57 -18.81 12.60
N LEU A 46 -6.42 -18.15 12.58
CA LEU A 46 -5.78 -17.64 13.79
C LEU A 46 -6.69 -16.69 14.55
N LEU A 47 -7.42 -15.84 13.83
CA LEU A 47 -8.27 -14.78 14.40
C LEU A 47 -9.65 -15.29 14.86
N SER A 48 -9.87 -16.60 14.83
CA SER A 48 -11.12 -17.19 15.28
C SER A 48 -11.48 -16.77 16.71
N GLY A 49 -12.74 -16.40 16.92
CA GLY A 49 -13.26 -15.92 18.20
C GLY A 49 -12.87 -14.48 18.58
N LEU A 50 -12.11 -13.76 17.74
CA LEU A 50 -11.84 -12.34 17.93
C LEU A 50 -13.06 -11.50 17.53
N CYS A 51 -13.54 -10.64 18.42
CA CYS A 51 -14.63 -9.70 18.12
C CYS A 51 -14.13 -8.43 17.42
N ALA A 52 -15.04 -7.63 16.85
CA ALA A 52 -14.70 -6.45 16.06
C ALA A 52 -13.81 -5.43 16.79
N GLU A 53 -14.10 -5.09 18.05
CA GLU A 53 -13.30 -4.15 18.82
C GLU A 53 -11.91 -4.72 19.14
N GLY A 54 -11.84 -6.03 19.43
CA GLY A 54 -10.57 -6.72 19.63
C GLY A 54 -9.74 -6.77 18.34
N ALA A 55 -10.38 -6.97 17.20
CA ALA A 55 -9.76 -6.93 15.88
C ALA A 55 -9.27 -5.53 15.53
N ALA A 56 -10.03 -4.48 15.84
CA ALA A 56 -9.59 -3.10 15.66
C ALA A 56 -8.35 -2.78 16.52
N ALA A 57 -8.31 -3.24 17.77
CA ALA A 57 -7.11 -3.14 18.59
C ALA A 57 -5.92 -3.97 18.04
N PHE A 58 -6.19 -5.15 17.48
CA PHE A 58 -5.17 -5.99 16.85
C PHE A 58 -4.57 -5.29 15.62
N VAL A 59 -5.39 -4.69 14.76
CA VAL A 59 -4.91 -3.88 13.64
C VAL A 59 -4.07 -2.70 14.14
N GLY A 60 -4.55 -1.98 15.17
CA GLY A 60 -3.76 -0.88 15.74
C GLY A 60 -2.39 -1.32 16.25
N ALA A 61 -2.32 -2.48 16.90
CA ALA A 61 -1.07 -3.11 17.32
C ALA A 61 -0.18 -3.49 16.13
N SER A 62 -0.73 -4.11 15.08
CA SER A 62 0.02 -4.51 13.88
C SER A 62 0.47 -3.33 13.02
N LEU A 63 -0.14 -2.16 13.18
CA LEU A 63 0.31 -0.91 12.58
C LEU A 63 1.37 -0.18 13.42
N GLY A 64 1.75 -0.74 14.59
CA GLY A 64 2.71 -0.13 15.50
C GLY A 64 2.18 1.10 16.23
N LEU A 65 0.85 1.25 16.35
CA LEU A 65 0.27 2.40 17.03
C LEU A 65 0.57 2.35 18.53
N LYS A 66 0.71 3.53 19.11
CA LYS A 66 0.83 3.67 20.56
C LYS A 66 -0.45 3.18 21.23
N ALA A 67 -0.30 2.50 22.36
CA ALA A 67 -1.42 1.96 23.12
C ALA A 67 -2.42 3.04 23.56
N ASP A 68 -2.02 4.30 23.71
CA ASP A 68 -2.89 5.41 24.10
C ASP A 68 -3.74 5.97 22.95
N LEU A 69 -3.44 5.65 21.69
CA LEU A 69 -4.27 5.96 20.52
C LEU A 69 -5.44 4.97 20.34
N ILE A 70 -5.41 3.85 21.04
CA ILE A 70 -6.43 2.80 20.95
C ILE A 70 -7.28 2.79 22.21
N ASP A 71 -8.59 2.75 21.99
CA ASP A 71 -9.58 2.77 23.06
C ASP A 71 -9.36 1.63 24.07
N ALA A 72 -9.59 1.93 25.35
CA ALA A 72 -9.35 1.00 26.44
C ALA A 72 -10.25 -0.24 26.36
N ASP A 73 -11.50 -0.10 25.91
CA ASP A 73 -12.43 -1.22 25.76
C ASP A 73 -11.97 -2.14 24.62
N ALA A 74 -11.53 -1.57 23.49
CA ALA A 74 -10.97 -2.34 22.38
C ALA A 74 -9.74 -3.17 22.81
N LYS A 75 -8.80 -2.55 23.54
CA LYS A 75 -7.65 -3.27 24.11
C LYS A 75 -8.05 -4.34 25.12
N ALA A 76 -9.08 -4.09 25.93
CA ALA A 76 -9.59 -5.10 26.85
C ALA A 76 -10.17 -6.31 26.11
N LYS A 77 -10.89 -6.11 24.99
CA LYS A 77 -11.38 -7.19 24.14
C LYS A 77 -10.25 -8.01 23.52
N LEU A 78 -9.20 -7.35 23.03
CA LEU A 78 -8.00 -8.03 22.53
C LEU A 78 -7.32 -8.84 23.64
N SER A 79 -7.17 -8.26 24.84
CA SER A 79 -6.57 -8.96 25.98
C SER A 79 -7.35 -10.22 26.38
N VAL A 80 -8.69 -10.16 26.38
CA VAL A 80 -9.55 -11.32 26.67
C VAL A 80 -9.38 -12.41 25.62
N TRP A 81 -9.30 -12.03 24.34
CA TRP A 81 -9.02 -12.99 23.28
C TRP A 81 -7.65 -13.65 23.53
N LEU A 82 -6.58 -12.87 23.79
CA LEU A 82 -5.23 -13.38 24.09
C LEU A 82 -5.13 -14.30 25.33
N ASP A 83 -6.14 -14.35 26.19
CA ASP A 83 -6.24 -15.31 27.30
C ASP A 83 -6.79 -16.69 26.86
N GLY A 84 -7.25 -16.82 25.62
CA GLY A 84 -7.70 -18.07 25.02
C GLY A 84 -6.60 -19.14 24.98
N ALA A 85 -6.94 -20.35 25.42
CA ALA A 85 -6.00 -21.46 25.53
C ALA A 85 -5.52 -22.01 24.17
N ASP A 86 -6.33 -21.85 23.13
CA ASP A 86 -6.12 -22.47 21.81
C ASP A 86 -5.58 -21.50 20.74
N ILE A 87 -5.20 -20.28 21.11
CA ILE A 87 -4.61 -19.33 20.15
C ILE A 87 -3.18 -19.77 19.83
N ASP A 88 -2.87 -19.97 18.57
CA ASP A 88 -1.55 -20.38 18.12
C ASP A 88 -0.66 -19.17 17.78
N LEU A 89 -0.33 -18.40 18.83
CA LEU A 89 0.65 -17.31 18.77
C LEU A 89 1.81 -17.63 19.70
N ASP A 90 3.03 -17.28 19.27
CA ASP A 90 4.23 -17.42 20.10
C ASP A 90 4.02 -16.76 21.47
N ALA A 91 4.49 -17.43 22.53
CA ALA A 91 4.28 -16.97 23.89
C ALA A 91 4.86 -15.58 24.15
N SER A 92 5.97 -15.23 23.48
CA SER A 92 6.59 -13.91 23.56
C SER A 92 5.75 -12.83 22.86
N VAL A 93 5.16 -13.12 21.69
CA VAL A 93 4.22 -12.23 21.00
C VAL A 93 2.99 -11.97 21.87
N LYS A 94 2.39 -13.03 22.43
CA LYS A 94 1.25 -12.91 23.34
C LYS A 94 1.57 -12.05 24.56
N ALA A 95 2.74 -12.24 25.15
CA ALA A 95 3.18 -11.46 26.31
C ALA A 95 3.36 -9.97 25.97
N SER A 96 4.00 -9.67 24.84
CA SER A 96 4.20 -8.31 24.34
C SER A 96 2.88 -7.62 24.03
N LEU A 97 1.96 -8.30 23.35
CA LEU A 97 0.61 -7.79 23.07
C LEU A 97 -0.19 -7.51 24.35
N LYS A 98 -0.11 -8.38 25.37
CA LYS A 98 -0.75 -8.13 26.67
C LYS A 98 -0.12 -6.94 27.41
N GLY A 99 1.21 -6.80 27.33
CA GLY A 99 1.92 -5.62 27.82
C GLY A 99 1.39 -4.34 27.20
N TRP A 100 1.19 -4.34 25.87
CA TRP A 100 0.65 -3.22 25.12
C TRP A 100 -0.82 -2.95 25.44
N CYS A 101 -1.67 -3.99 25.51
CA CYS A 101 -3.09 -3.86 25.86
C CYS A 101 -3.30 -3.22 27.24
N SER A 102 -2.46 -3.59 28.21
CA SER A 102 -2.49 -3.03 29.57
C SER A 102 -1.87 -1.64 29.70
N GLY A 103 -1.19 -1.14 28.65
CA GLY A 103 -0.41 0.10 28.68
C GLY A 103 0.90 -0.02 29.47
N SER A 104 1.33 -1.23 29.82
CA SER A 104 2.63 -1.48 30.45
C SER A 104 3.78 -1.20 29.48
N THR A 105 3.53 -1.40 28.18
CA THR A 105 4.37 -0.93 27.08
C THR A 105 3.57 0.04 26.22
N ALA A 106 4.17 1.16 25.85
CA ALA A 106 3.51 2.17 25.02
C ALA A 106 3.48 1.76 23.54
N GLU A 107 4.55 1.10 23.08
CA GLU A 107 4.77 0.67 21.69
C GLU A 107 5.23 -0.80 21.72
N LEU A 108 4.91 -1.53 20.64
CA LEU A 108 5.42 -2.88 20.42
C LEU A 108 6.80 -2.81 19.76
N ASP A 109 7.59 -3.85 19.97
CA ASP A 109 8.84 -4.01 19.24
C ASP A 109 8.55 -4.27 17.75
N VAL A 110 9.46 -3.80 16.88
CA VAL A 110 9.34 -3.97 15.43
C VAL A 110 9.24 -5.43 15.02
N ASP A 111 9.94 -6.33 15.73
CA ASP A 111 9.89 -7.76 15.44
C ASP A 111 8.52 -8.34 15.78
N VAL A 112 7.88 -7.88 16.87
CA VAL A 112 6.52 -8.30 17.24
C VAL A 112 5.50 -7.78 16.24
N ILE A 113 5.65 -6.53 15.79
CA ILE A 113 4.79 -5.93 14.76
C ILE A 113 4.90 -6.73 13.45
N ALA A 114 6.13 -7.04 13.04
CA ALA A 114 6.39 -7.87 11.87
C ALA A 114 5.75 -9.26 12.03
N GLU A 115 5.87 -9.90 13.21
CA GLU A 115 5.31 -11.22 13.54
C GLU A 115 3.77 -11.29 13.40
N ILE A 116 3.05 -10.17 13.54
CA ILE A 116 1.58 -10.14 13.46
C ILE A 116 1.02 -9.47 12.18
N ALA A 117 1.87 -8.86 11.36
CA ALA A 117 1.46 -8.05 10.21
C ALA A 117 0.65 -8.84 9.16
N LEU A 118 0.98 -10.11 8.92
CA LEU A 118 0.27 -10.97 7.95
C LEU A 118 -1.22 -11.12 8.25
N PHE A 119 -1.61 -11.05 9.53
CA PHE A 119 -2.99 -11.22 9.96
C PHE A 119 -3.79 -9.91 9.92
N ALA A 120 -3.13 -8.76 9.74
CA ALA A 120 -3.77 -7.46 9.78
C ALA A 120 -4.88 -7.30 8.74
N PRO A 121 -4.73 -7.71 7.46
CA PRO A 121 -5.81 -7.62 6.47
C PRO A 121 -7.09 -8.38 6.90
N CYS A 122 -6.94 -9.58 7.45
CA CYS A 122 -8.07 -10.34 7.99
C CYS A 122 -8.72 -9.64 9.20
N ALA A 123 -7.91 -9.10 10.12
CA ALA A 123 -8.41 -8.36 11.29
C ALA A 123 -9.15 -7.07 10.90
N VAL A 124 -8.73 -6.38 9.83
CA VAL A 124 -9.46 -5.23 9.27
C VAL A 124 -10.87 -5.65 8.84
N GLY A 125 -11.02 -6.80 8.18
CA GLY A 125 -12.33 -7.35 7.80
C GLY A 125 -13.24 -7.57 9.01
N ILE A 126 -12.73 -8.22 10.07
CA ILE A 126 -13.48 -8.48 11.30
C ILE A 126 -13.89 -7.17 12.00
N ALA A 127 -13.00 -6.19 12.07
CA ALA A 127 -13.30 -4.88 12.63
C ALA A 127 -14.42 -4.17 11.84
N ALA A 128 -14.36 -4.25 10.51
CA ALA A 128 -15.31 -3.62 9.61
C ALA A 128 -16.72 -4.22 9.69
N GLU A 129 -16.83 -5.53 9.93
CA GLU A 129 -18.13 -6.18 10.21
C GLU A 129 -18.82 -5.59 11.45
N GLY A 130 -18.05 -5.10 12.43
CA GLY A 130 -18.54 -4.34 13.58
C GLY A 130 -18.67 -2.83 13.35
N GLY A 131 -18.44 -2.35 12.13
CA GLY A 131 -18.52 -0.93 11.78
C GLY A 131 -17.31 -0.09 12.20
N LEU A 132 -16.14 -0.72 12.37
CA LEU A 132 -14.90 -0.05 12.78
C LEU A 132 -13.85 -0.09 11.65
N VAL A 133 -13.07 0.98 11.54
CA VAL A 133 -11.86 1.05 10.71
C VAL A 133 -10.71 1.59 11.53
N VAL A 134 -9.49 1.25 11.13
CA VAL A 134 -8.28 1.62 11.88
C VAL A 134 -7.27 2.25 10.94
N ASP A 135 -6.83 3.45 11.27
CA ASP A 135 -5.78 4.16 10.54
C ASP A 135 -4.66 4.59 11.50
N ILE A 136 -3.71 5.38 11.01
CA ILE A 136 -2.60 5.91 11.80
C ILE A 136 -3.05 6.81 12.98
N ASN A 137 -4.29 7.26 13.00
CA ASN A 137 -4.87 8.10 14.04
C ASN A 137 -5.66 7.29 15.08
N GLY A 138 -5.88 6.00 14.85
CA GLY A 138 -6.56 5.08 15.75
C GLY A 138 -7.85 4.50 15.15
N ILE A 139 -8.83 4.23 16.02
CA ILE A 139 -10.10 3.60 15.63
C ILE A 139 -11.13 4.68 15.27
N SER A 140 -11.81 4.49 14.14
CA SER A 140 -12.97 5.30 13.73
C SER A 140 -14.10 4.43 13.19
N SER A 141 -15.25 5.03 12.91
CA SER A 141 -16.42 4.30 12.37
C SER A 141 -16.35 4.18 10.85
N VAL A 142 -16.81 3.04 10.32
CA VAL A 142 -17.05 2.86 8.88
C VAL A 142 -17.93 3.99 8.34
N GLY A 143 -17.60 4.47 7.14
CA GLY A 143 -18.31 5.55 6.46
C GLY A 143 -17.89 6.95 6.91
N ALA A 144 -17.08 7.09 7.96
CA ALA A 144 -16.43 8.35 8.29
C ALA A 144 -15.25 8.57 7.34
N ALA A 145 -15.47 9.25 6.21
CA ALA A 145 -14.36 9.61 5.34
C ALA A 145 -13.60 10.81 5.90
N VAL A 146 -12.27 10.68 5.95
CA VAL A 146 -11.37 11.77 6.30
C VAL A 146 -10.65 12.21 5.04
N GLY A 147 -10.63 13.51 4.80
CA GLY A 147 -9.88 14.12 3.71
C GLY A 147 -10.68 15.11 2.89
N VAL A 148 -9.97 15.82 2.03
CA VAL A 148 -10.48 16.92 1.21
C VAL A 148 -10.26 16.58 -0.25
N ILE A 149 -11.30 16.75 -1.05
CA ILE A 149 -11.28 16.60 -2.50
C ILE A 149 -11.75 17.89 -3.16
N LEU A 150 -11.45 18.03 -4.44
CA LEU A 150 -12.00 19.12 -5.24
C LEU A 150 -13.52 18.90 -5.43
N GLU A 151 -14.33 19.95 -5.45
CA GLU A 151 -15.76 19.80 -5.76
C GLU A 151 -15.98 19.28 -7.19
N ALA A 152 -17.08 18.56 -7.43
CA ALA A 152 -17.31 17.87 -8.70
C ALA A 152 -17.26 18.80 -9.94
N SER A 153 -17.77 20.03 -9.84
CA SER A 153 -17.70 21.04 -10.91
C SER A 153 -16.26 21.39 -11.26
N LEU A 154 -15.41 21.59 -10.26
CA LEU A 154 -14.01 21.93 -10.45
C LEU A 154 -13.17 20.73 -10.86
N GLN A 155 -13.54 19.50 -10.47
CA GLN A 155 -12.96 18.27 -11.01
C GLN A 155 -13.14 18.20 -12.53
N VAL A 156 -14.35 18.49 -13.02
CA VAL A 156 -14.64 18.53 -14.47
C VAL A 156 -13.84 19.65 -15.16
N GLU A 157 -13.75 20.84 -14.56
CA GLU A 157 -12.94 21.95 -15.08
C GLU A 157 -11.45 21.55 -15.17
N LEU A 158 -10.92 20.90 -14.14
CA LEU A 158 -9.53 20.47 -14.09
C LEU A 158 -9.24 19.35 -15.10
N LEU A 159 -10.14 18.37 -15.24
CA LEU A 159 -10.03 17.35 -16.30
C LEU A 159 -10.05 17.97 -17.70
N ALA A 160 -10.86 19.01 -17.93
CA ALA A 160 -10.87 19.73 -19.21
C ALA A 160 -9.55 20.49 -19.44
N PHE A 161 -9.00 21.12 -18.40
CA PHE A 161 -7.68 21.76 -18.46
C PHE A 161 -6.59 20.75 -18.81
N LEU A 162 -6.56 19.59 -18.15
CA LEU A 162 -5.58 18.52 -18.38
C LEU A 162 -5.65 17.99 -19.82
N LYS A 163 -6.86 17.80 -20.36
CA LYS A 163 -7.04 17.41 -21.77
C LYS A 163 -6.52 18.44 -22.78
N ALA A 164 -6.47 19.71 -22.39
CA ALA A 164 -5.98 20.80 -23.24
C ALA A 164 -4.46 21.05 -23.08
N ASN A 165 -3.83 20.52 -22.02
CA ASN A 165 -2.44 20.79 -21.68
C ASN A 165 -1.68 19.48 -21.44
N LEU A 166 -1.18 18.88 -22.52
CA LEU A 166 -0.49 17.58 -22.49
C LEU A 166 1.02 17.68 -22.19
N ASP A 167 1.58 18.89 -22.21
CA ASP A 167 3.01 19.16 -22.05
C ASP A 167 3.37 19.65 -20.64
N LEU A 168 2.61 19.21 -19.63
CA LEU A 168 2.91 19.49 -18.22
C LEU A 168 4.11 18.63 -17.77
N ASP A 169 4.87 19.14 -16.80
CA ASP A 169 5.85 18.32 -16.10
C ASP A 169 5.15 17.11 -15.45
N SER A 170 5.79 15.94 -15.48
CA SER A 170 5.17 14.69 -15.00
C SER A 170 4.72 14.76 -13.54
N GLU A 171 5.45 15.47 -12.69
CA GLU A 171 5.08 15.60 -11.27
C GLU A 171 3.82 16.47 -11.12
N VAL A 172 3.76 17.57 -11.88
CA VAL A 172 2.59 18.46 -11.93
C VAL A 172 1.38 17.73 -12.52
N ALA A 173 1.57 17.00 -13.62
CA ALA A 173 0.52 16.22 -14.29
C ALA A 173 -0.09 15.20 -13.34
N VAL A 174 0.75 14.39 -12.67
CA VAL A 174 0.32 13.38 -11.69
C VAL A 174 -0.48 14.03 -10.57
N ALA A 175 0.00 15.12 -9.97
CA ALA A 175 -0.71 15.80 -8.89
C ALA A 175 -2.09 16.31 -9.32
N LEU A 176 -2.17 16.93 -10.49
CA LEU A 176 -3.43 17.45 -11.03
C LEU A 176 -4.37 16.31 -11.43
N HIS A 177 -3.88 15.20 -11.98
CA HIS A 177 -4.70 14.03 -12.29
C HIS A 177 -5.28 13.36 -11.03
N ILE A 178 -4.50 13.26 -9.95
CA ILE A 178 -5.00 12.80 -8.65
C ILE A 178 -6.13 13.73 -8.17
N CYS A 179 -5.88 15.04 -8.16
CA CYS A 179 -6.86 16.04 -7.72
C CYS A 179 -8.16 16.00 -8.57
N ALA A 180 -8.02 15.91 -9.89
CA ALA A 180 -9.12 15.95 -10.85
C ALA A 180 -10.02 14.70 -10.80
N ASN A 181 -9.48 13.55 -10.35
CA ASN A 181 -10.24 12.31 -10.18
C ASN A 181 -10.77 12.13 -8.75
N GLY A 182 -10.81 13.21 -7.96
CA GLY A 182 -11.30 13.15 -6.58
C GLY A 182 -10.36 12.41 -5.62
N GLY A 183 -9.07 12.40 -5.93
CA GLY A 183 -8.03 11.81 -5.10
C GLY A 183 -7.60 12.69 -3.94
N LEU A 184 -6.95 12.08 -2.94
CA LEU A 184 -6.40 12.76 -1.78
C LEU A 184 -4.96 13.21 -2.00
N VAL A 185 -4.58 14.30 -1.35
CA VAL A 185 -3.18 14.79 -1.36
C VAL A 185 -2.20 13.79 -0.77
N THR A 186 -2.66 12.85 0.07
CA THR A 186 -1.82 11.79 0.63
C THR A 186 -1.28 10.83 -0.43
N ALA A 187 -1.91 10.76 -1.62
CA ALA A 187 -1.40 9.97 -2.74
C ALA A 187 -0.17 10.61 -3.44
N LEU A 188 0.22 11.83 -3.05
CA LEU A 188 1.40 12.51 -3.60
C LEU A 188 2.65 12.15 -2.82
N THR A 189 3.75 11.92 -3.54
CA THR A 189 5.08 11.95 -2.93
C THR A 189 5.43 13.38 -2.47
N ALA A 190 6.42 13.50 -1.59
CA ALA A 190 6.86 14.80 -1.11
C ALA A 190 7.39 15.70 -2.24
N ASP A 191 8.09 15.11 -3.22
CA ASP A 191 8.67 15.84 -4.36
C ASP A 191 7.56 16.30 -5.31
N VAL A 192 6.59 15.43 -5.60
CA VAL A 192 5.40 15.80 -6.38
C VAL A 192 4.61 16.92 -5.71
N LYS A 193 4.43 16.86 -4.39
CA LYS A 193 3.79 17.94 -3.62
C LYS A 193 4.58 19.25 -3.71
N ALA A 194 5.92 19.20 -3.67
CA ALA A 194 6.77 20.38 -3.81
C ALA A 194 6.68 20.97 -5.23
N ALA A 195 6.71 20.12 -6.25
CA ALA A 195 6.63 20.51 -7.66
C ALA A 195 5.30 21.19 -8.00
N ILE A 196 4.17 20.60 -7.61
CA ILE A 196 2.85 21.22 -7.84
C ILE A 196 2.71 22.54 -7.07
N THR A 197 3.22 22.62 -5.84
CA THR A 197 3.20 23.86 -5.05
C THR A 197 4.00 24.97 -5.75
N ALA A 198 5.20 24.64 -6.24
CA ALA A 198 6.04 25.58 -6.98
C ALA A 198 5.41 26.00 -8.30
N TRP A 199 4.84 25.06 -9.06
CA TRP A 199 4.15 25.34 -10.32
C TRP A 199 2.94 26.24 -10.09
N LEU A 200 2.11 25.97 -9.08
CA LEU A 200 1.00 26.85 -8.70
C LEU A 200 1.51 28.25 -8.35
N ALA A 201 2.63 28.41 -7.65
CA ALA A 201 3.18 29.75 -7.38
C ALA A 201 3.78 30.43 -8.62
N GLY A 202 4.14 29.66 -9.64
CA GLY A 202 4.79 30.12 -10.86
C GLY A 202 3.88 30.89 -11.83
N SER A 203 4.50 31.66 -12.71
CA SER A 203 3.82 32.38 -13.81
C SER A 203 3.32 31.46 -14.93
N GLU A 204 3.83 30.23 -14.98
CA GLU A 204 3.47 29.21 -15.98
C GLU A 204 2.17 28.47 -15.62
N CYS A 205 1.63 28.68 -14.41
CA CYS A 205 0.35 28.10 -14.01
C CYS A 205 -0.80 28.66 -14.85
N GLY A 206 -1.36 27.81 -15.71
CA GLY A 206 -2.50 28.16 -16.57
C GLY A 206 -3.88 28.00 -15.93
N LEU A 207 -3.97 27.61 -14.65
CA LEU A 207 -5.26 27.43 -13.98
C LEU A 207 -5.99 28.76 -13.78
N SER A 208 -7.32 28.72 -13.83
CA SER A 208 -8.15 29.84 -13.41
C SER A 208 -7.87 30.20 -11.94
N ALA A 209 -8.03 31.45 -11.55
CA ALA A 209 -7.73 31.89 -10.18
C ALA A 209 -8.55 31.10 -9.13
N ALA A 210 -9.80 30.75 -9.46
CA ALA A 210 -10.66 29.94 -8.61
C ALA A 210 -10.16 28.49 -8.49
N LEU A 211 -9.85 27.84 -9.62
CA LEU A 211 -9.34 26.46 -9.62
C LEU A 211 -7.98 26.36 -8.93
N LYS A 212 -7.09 27.33 -9.18
CA LYS A 212 -5.79 27.44 -8.50
C LYS A 212 -5.94 27.53 -6.98
N ALA A 213 -6.88 28.34 -6.49
CA ALA A 213 -7.13 28.46 -5.06
C ALA A 213 -7.68 27.16 -4.45
N ALA A 214 -8.60 26.49 -5.16
CA ALA A 214 -9.18 25.22 -4.71
C ALA A 214 -8.13 24.09 -4.69
N VAL A 215 -7.26 24.00 -5.70
CA VAL A 215 -6.13 23.05 -5.70
C VAL A 215 -5.15 23.37 -4.56
N GLY A 216 -4.92 24.65 -4.25
CA GLY A 216 -4.12 25.05 -3.09
C GLY A 216 -4.71 24.55 -1.75
N LEU A 217 -6.02 24.71 -1.56
CA LEU A 217 -6.71 24.18 -0.37
C LEU A 217 -6.65 22.64 -0.30
N TRP A 218 -6.82 21.97 -1.43
CA TRP A 218 -6.65 20.52 -1.52
C TRP A 218 -5.23 20.07 -1.11
N LEU A 219 -4.18 20.80 -1.53
CA LEU A 219 -2.79 20.50 -1.14
C LEU A 219 -2.55 20.64 0.37
N GLU A 220 -3.26 21.54 1.03
CA GLU A 220 -3.20 21.71 2.48
C GLU A 220 -4.18 20.79 3.23
N ALA A 221 -4.98 19.98 2.51
CA ALA A 221 -6.07 19.18 3.05
C ALA A 221 -7.08 20.03 3.85
N GLU A 222 -7.35 21.26 3.40
CA GLU A 222 -8.26 22.21 4.05
C GLU A 222 -9.58 22.38 3.27
N VAL A 223 -10.70 22.39 3.99
CA VAL A 223 -12.02 22.66 3.41
C VAL A 223 -12.17 24.16 3.17
N GLY A 224 -12.66 24.53 1.98
CA GLY A 224 -12.97 25.91 1.63
C GLY A 224 -13.72 26.01 0.31
N VAL A 225 -13.63 27.16 -0.36
CA VAL A 225 -14.32 27.35 -1.64
C VAL A 225 -13.69 26.43 -2.69
N GLY A 226 -14.47 25.50 -3.21
CA GLY A 226 -14.03 24.55 -4.23
C GLY A 226 -13.33 23.29 -3.71
N ALA A 227 -12.94 23.24 -2.44
CA ALA A 227 -12.32 22.08 -1.79
C ALA A 227 -13.21 21.60 -0.64
N VAL A 228 -13.72 20.38 -0.73
CA VAL A 228 -14.81 19.85 0.11
C VAL A 228 -14.39 18.57 0.81
N ALA A 229 -14.97 18.30 1.99
CA ALA A 229 -14.77 17.02 2.67
C ALA A 229 -15.45 15.87 1.89
N ILE A 230 -14.86 14.67 1.92
CA ILE A 230 -15.32 13.50 1.16
C ILE A 230 -16.74 13.03 1.54
N GLY A 231 -17.28 13.42 2.71
CA GLY A 231 -18.61 12.99 3.14
C GLY A 231 -18.64 11.51 3.52
N THR A 232 -19.76 10.84 3.35
CA THR A 232 -19.89 9.41 3.68
C THR A 232 -19.43 8.54 2.52
N VAL A 233 -18.66 7.49 2.84
CA VAL A 233 -18.15 6.50 1.87
C VAL A 233 -18.71 5.10 2.15
N SER A 234 -18.58 4.20 1.18
CA SER A 234 -18.95 2.79 1.36
C SER A 234 -18.07 2.09 2.39
N THR A 235 -18.50 0.91 2.86
CA THR A 235 -17.68 0.07 3.74
C THR A 235 -16.38 -0.32 3.05
N ALA A 236 -16.44 -0.76 1.78
CA ALA A 236 -15.27 -1.11 0.99
C ALA A 236 -14.24 0.04 0.91
N ALA A 237 -14.71 1.24 0.60
CA ALA A 237 -13.87 2.44 0.55
C ALA A 237 -13.33 2.86 1.93
N SER A 238 -14.02 2.51 3.02
CA SER A 238 -13.55 2.80 4.38
C SER A 238 -12.42 1.86 4.79
N ILE A 239 -12.54 0.57 4.46
CA ILE A 239 -11.56 -0.45 4.88
C ILE A 239 -10.32 -0.44 3.99
N SER A 240 -10.42 0.02 2.74
CA SER A 240 -9.28 0.02 1.82
C SER A 240 -8.08 0.79 2.41
N GLY A 241 -8.31 1.93 3.06
CA GLY A 241 -7.24 2.67 3.74
C GLY A 241 -6.52 1.81 4.79
N SER A 242 -7.25 1.14 5.68
CA SER A 242 -6.68 0.24 6.69
C SER A 242 -5.89 -0.93 6.08
N ILE A 243 -6.43 -1.51 4.99
CA ILE A 243 -5.77 -2.56 4.23
C ILE A 243 -4.48 -2.03 3.58
N GLY A 244 -4.52 -0.83 2.98
CA GLY A 244 -3.38 -0.20 2.35
C GLY A 244 -2.23 0.02 3.31
N VAL A 245 -2.49 0.56 4.51
CA VAL A 245 -1.47 0.72 5.55
C VAL A 245 -0.91 -0.64 6.00
N SER A 246 -1.76 -1.67 6.09
CA SER A 246 -1.31 -3.03 6.47
C SER A 246 -0.41 -3.65 5.40
N ILE A 247 -0.72 -3.45 4.12
CA ILE A 247 0.10 -3.94 3.00
C ILE A 247 1.40 -3.15 2.89
N ASP A 248 1.37 -1.82 3.06
CA ASP A 248 2.57 -0.97 3.08
C ASP A 248 3.57 -1.46 4.14
N ALA A 249 3.08 -1.86 5.31
CA ALA A 249 3.91 -2.44 6.38
C ALA A 249 4.48 -3.84 6.06
N ALA A 250 4.03 -4.50 4.99
CA ALA A 250 4.54 -5.82 4.60
C ALA A 250 5.94 -5.75 3.96
N VAL A 251 6.34 -4.58 3.45
CA VAL A 251 7.64 -4.34 2.81
C VAL A 251 8.34 -3.18 3.49
N ASP A 252 9.58 -3.38 3.92
CA ASP A 252 10.35 -2.34 4.60
C ASP A 252 10.89 -1.26 3.63
N ALA A 253 11.50 -0.22 4.20
CA ALA A 253 12.09 0.88 3.43
C ALA A 253 13.28 0.47 2.54
N ALA A 254 13.84 -0.72 2.74
CA ALA A 254 14.88 -1.30 1.89
C ALA A 254 14.28 -2.21 0.79
N GLY A 255 12.95 -2.29 0.70
CA GLY A 255 12.25 -3.12 -0.27
C GLY A 255 12.27 -4.60 0.07
N LEU A 256 12.36 -4.96 1.35
CA LEU A 256 12.40 -6.35 1.81
C LEU A 256 11.06 -6.74 2.45
N LEU A 257 10.59 -7.97 2.22
CA LEU A 257 9.41 -8.48 2.93
C LEU A 257 9.69 -8.61 4.43
N SER A 258 8.67 -8.32 5.25
CA SER A 258 8.72 -8.58 6.68
C SER A 258 8.80 -10.08 6.99
N ALA A 259 9.34 -10.41 8.17
CA ALA A 259 9.68 -11.77 8.56
C ALA A 259 8.49 -12.76 8.45
N THR A 260 7.28 -12.35 8.82
CA THR A 260 6.09 -13.23 8.76
C THR A 260 5.66 -13.53 7.34
N TYR A 261 5.72 -12.54 6.45
CA TYR A 261 5.43 -12.75 5.05
C TYR A 261 6.50 -13.63 4.39
N ILE A 262 7.77 -13.50 4.80
CA ILE A 262 8.84 -14.43 4.40
C ILE A 262 8.49 -15.85 4.85
N SER A 263 8.25 -16.07 6.15
CA SER A 263 7.96 -17.42 6.68
C SER A 263 6.70 -18.05 6.07
N ALA A 264 5.64 -17.26 5.85
CA ALA A 264 4.43 -17.74 5.19
C ALA A 264 4.67 -18.10 3.72
N LEU A 265 5.45 -17.29 3.00
CA LEU A 265 5.81 -17.57 1.61
C LEU A 265 6.73 -18.79 1.51
N GLU A 266 7.71 -18.96 2.40
CA GLU A 266 8.55 -20.17 2.49
C GLU A 266 7.71 -21.43 2.73
N ALA A 267 6.77 -21.36 3.67
CA ALA A 267 5.88 -22.46 3.98
C ALA A 267 4.98 -22.83 2.78
N TRP A 268 4.46 -21.82 2.07
CA TRP A 268 3.67 -22.02 0.85
C TRP A 268 4.53 -22.64 -0.27
N ILE A 269 5.75 -22.13 -0.52
CA ILE A 269 6.67 -22.69 -1.53
C ILE A 269 7.00 -24.15 -1.23
N ALA A 270 7.20 -24.49 0.05
CA ALA A 270 7.49 -25.86 0.47
C ALA A 270 6.30 -26.82 0.28
N GLY A 271 5.07 -26.30 0.36
CA GLY A 271 3.83 -27.06 0.14
C GLY A 271 3.45 -27.21 -1.34
N GLU A 272 3.94 -26.34 -2.22
CA GLU A 272 3.58 -26.32 -3.63
C GLU A 272 4.44 -27.28 -4.46
N VAL A 273 3.79 -28.21 -5.18
CA VAL A 273 4.46 -29.30 -5.92
C VAL A 273 4.60 -29.03 -7.41
N ASP A 274 3.69 -28.23 -7.98
CA ASP A 274 3.60 -27.96 -9.41
C ASP A 274 3.96 -26.50 -9.76
N LEU A 275 4.72 -25.83 -8.89
CA LEU A 275 5.18 -24.46 -9.13
C LEU A 275 6.20 -24.43 -10.27
N ASP A 276 5.96 -23.55 -11.25
CA ASP A 276 6.91 -23.27 -12.32
C ASP A 276 8.30 -22.91 -11.76
N ALA A 277 9.35 -23.44 -12.37
CA ALA A 277 10.71 -23.33 -11.83
C ALA A 277 11.23 -21.88 -11.84
N ASP A 278 10.83 -21.08 -12.83
CA ASP A 278 11.26 -19.68 -12.93
C ASP A 278 10.50 -18.85 -11.89
N ILE A 279 9.20 -19.07 -11.73
CA ILE A 279 8.41 -18.44 -10.65
C ILE A 279 8.98 -18.80 -9.28
N LYS A 280 9.29 -20.09 -9.06
CA LYS A 280 9.89 -20.55 -7.81
C LYS A 280 11.22 -19.84 -7.53
N ALA A 281 12.11 -19.74 -8.52
CA ALA A 281 13.39 -19.07 -8.36
C ALA A 281 13.23 -17.58 -7.99
N ILE A 282 12.23 -16.90 -8.56
CA ILE A 282 11.94 -15.49 -8.23
C ILE A 282 11.38 -15.38 -6.80
N LEU A 283 10.47 -16.26 -6.40
CA LEU A 283 9.95 -16.27 -5.02
C LEU A 283 11.03 -16.64 -4.00
N GLU A 284 11.99 -17.50 -4.36
CA GLU A 284 13.16 -17.81 -3.53
C GLU A 284 14.09 -16.59 -3.32
N ILE A 285 14.14 -15.66 -4.28
CA ILE A 285 14.81 -14.35 -4.09
C ILE A 285 14.03 -13.51 -3.08
N CYS A 286 12.70 -13.48 -3.19
CA CYS A 286 11.80 -12.73 -2.33
C CYS A 286 11.92 -13.18 -0.86
N VAL A 287 11.86 -14.49 -0.59
CA VAL A 287 12.02 -15.05 0.78
C VAL A 287 13.46 -14.98 1.29
N GLY A 288 14.44 -14.89 0.39
CA GLY A 288 15.84 -14.66 0.74
C GLY A 288 16.16 -13.25 1.26
N ALA A 289 15.15 -12.47 1.62
CA ALA A 289 15.24 -11.08 2.09
C ALA A 289 16.05 -10.18 1.13
N LYS A 290 15.72 -10.24 -0.16
CA LYS A 290 16.34 -9.39 -1.20
C LYS A 290 15.30 -8.50 -1.86
N ALA A 291 15.72 -7.27 -2.18
CA ALA A 291 14.89 -6.34 -2.91
C ALA A 291 14.68 -6.79 -4.37
N ALA A 292 13.50 -6.50 -4.92
CA ALA A 292 13.14 -6.85 -6.30
C ALA A 292 14.03 -6.15 -7.35
N ILE A 293 14.82 -5.14 -6.99
CA ILE A 293 15.78 -4.48 -7.88
C ILE A 293 16.76 -5.44 -8.58
N THR A 294 17.01 -6.62 -8.01
CA THR A 294 17.87 -7.64 -8.63
C THR A 294 17.21 -8.38 -9.78
N LEU A 295 15.89 -8.24 -9.96
CA LEU A 295 15.13 -8.90 -11.03
C LEU A 295 15.27 -8.12 -12.34
N ASP A 296 15.50 -8.85 -13.42
CA ASP A 296 15.33 -8.32 -14.77
C ASP A 296 13.84 -8.15 -15.12
N ILE A 297 13.58 -7.47 -16.24
CA ILE A 297 12.21 -7.15 -16.64
C ILE A 297 11.39 -8.39 -17.02
N GLU A 298 12.03 -9.45 -17.52
CA GLU A 298 11.36 -10.69 -17.93
C GLU A 298 10.87 -11.45 -16.69
N ALA A 299 11.69 -11.53 -15.65
CA ALA A 299 11.30 -12.07 -14.35
C ALA A 299 10.13 -11.30 -13.73
N VAL A 300 10.15 -9.96 -13.79
CA VAL A 300 9.04 -9.12 -13.30
C VAL A 300 7.75 -9.39 -14.08
N GLN A 301 7.82 -9.47 -15.41
CA GLN A 301 6.68 -9.75 -16.27
C GLN A 301 6.09 -11.14 -15.99
N ASN A 302 6.95 -12.16 -15.88
CA ASN A 302 6.52 -13.53 -15.60
C ASN A 302 5.86 -13.65 -14.23
N LEU A 303 6.48 -13.06 -13.19
CA LEU A 303 5.92 -13.11 -11.85
C LEU A 303 4.59 -12.35 -11.76
N THR A 304 4.51 -11.15 -12.34
CA THR A 304 3.26 -10.36 -12.33
C THR A 304 2.13 -11.09 -13.08
N ALA A 305 2.42 -11.65 -14.26
CA ALA A 305 1.46 -12.43 -15.02
C ALA A 305 0.97 -13.65 -14.23
N TRP A 306 1.88 -14.35 -13.54
CA TRP A 306 1.51 -15.47 -12.68
C TRP A 306 0.65 -15.01 -11.50
N LEU A 307 1.05 -13.98 -10.74
CA LEU A 307 0.30 -13.44 -9.59
C LEU A 307 -1.15 -13.11 -9.97
N LEU A 308 -1.37 -12.53 -11.14
CA LEU A 308 -2.68 -12.09 -11.62
C LEU A 308 -3.47 -13.19 -12.36
N SER A 309 -2.87 -14.36 -12.56
CA SER A 309 -3.52 -15.52 -13.17
C SER A 309 -4.41 -16.27 -12.17
N THR A 310 -5.34 -17.07 -12.71
CA THR A 310 -6.14 -18.00 -11.89
C THR A 310 -5.34 -19.21 -11.39
N SER A 311 -4.09 -19.40 -11.85
CA SER A 311 -3.20 -20.47 -11.39
C SER A 311 -2.38 -20.09 -10.15
N CYS A 312 -2.36 -18.82 -9.75
CA CYS A 312 -1.73 -18.44 -8.50
C CYS A 312 -2.61 -18.87 -7.32
N SER A 313 -2.09 -19.74 -6.46
CA SER A 313 -2.74 -20.24 -5.24
C SER A 313 -2.25 -19.53 -3.97
N LEU A 314 -1.50 -18.43 -4.10
CA LEU A 314 -1.16 -17.59 -2.94
C LEU A 314 -2.43 -17.03 -2.30
N THR A 315 -2.40 -16.87 -0.98
CA THR A 315 -3.42 -16.10 -0.28
C THR A 315 -3.41 -14.64 -0.77
N VAL A 316 -4.52 -13.94 -0.58
CA VAL A 316 -4.66 -12.54 -1.04
C VAL A 316 -3.63 -11.62 -0.40
N GLU A 317 -3.26 -11.89 0.86
CA GLU A 317 -2.24 -11.16 1.62
C GLU A 317 -0.84 -11.39 1.06
N LEU A 318 -0.46 -12.65 0.79
CA LEU A 318 0.84 -12.96 0.20
C LEU A 318 0.96 -12.39 -1.22
N LYS A 319 -0.11 -12.50 -2.00
CA LYS A 319 -0.18 -11.89 -3.33
C LYS A 319 -0.01 -10.37 -3.27
N ALA A 320 -0.62 -9.70 -2.29
CA ALA A 320 -0.48 -8.26 -2.08
C ALA A 320 0.96 -7.87 -1.71
N ALA A 321 1.58 -8.57 -0.78
CA ALA A 321 2.94 -8.28 -0.35
C ALA A 321 3.97 -8.50 -1.48
N VAL A 322 3.84 -9.58 -2.25
CA VAL A 322 4.74 -9.82 -3.40
C VAL A 322 4.52 -8.76 -4.50
N LEU A 323 3.29 -8.32 -4.75
CA LEU A 323 3.03 -7.25 -5.71
C LEU A 323 3.58 -5.89 -5.23
N LEU A 324 3.49 -5.57 -3.94
CA LEU A 324 4.10 -4.37 -3.37
C LEU A 324 5.63 -4.43 -3.45
N TRP A 325 6.22 -5.59 -3.16
CA TRP A 325 7.66 -5.82 -3.30
C TRP A 325 8.15 -5.55 -4.73
N LEU A 326 7.39 -5.99 -5.74
CA LEU A 326 7.65 -5.63 -7.14
C LEU A 326 7.48 -4.14 -7.42
N HIS A 327 6.48 -3.49 -6.82
CA HIS A 327 6.25 -2.06 -6.97
C HIS A 327 7.42 -1.22 -6.44
N VAL A 328 8.00 -1.58 -5.28
CA VAL A 328 9.14 -0.84 -4.71
C VAL A 328 10.30 -0.78 -5.69
N ARG A 329 10.59 -1.86 -6.43
CA ARG A 329 11.59 -1.84 -7.51
C ARG A 329 11.34 -0.73 -8.52
N VAL A 330 10.08 -0.49 -8.92
CA VAL A 330 9.72 0.53 -9.93
C VAL A 330 10.18 1.92 -9.51
N THR A 331 10.09 2.22 -8.22
CA THR A 331 10.55 3.49 -7.64
C THR A 331 12.07 3.65 -7.65
N GLU A 332 12.83 2.55 -7.59
CA GLU A 332 14.30 2.58 -7.52
C GLU A 332 14.98 2.55 -8.90
N VAL A 333 14.43 1.79 -9.86
CA VAL A 333 15.01 1.65 -11.20
C VAL A 333 14.41 2.62 -12.23
N GLU A 334 13.58 3.56 -11.78
CA GLU A 334 12.85 4.53 -12.61
C GLU A 334 12.22 3.89 -13.86
N THR A 335 11.64 2.69 -13.69
CA THR A 335 11.01 2.01 -14.82
C THR A 335 9.68 2.69 -15.12
N ILE A 336 9.56 3.26 -16.32
CA ILE A 336 8.37 3.97 -16.75
C ILE A 336 7.37 2.95 -17.29
N SER A 337 6.42 2.51 -16.45
CA SER A 337 5.23 1.83 -16.97
C SER A 337 4.17 2.84 -17.37
N VAL A 338 3.70 2.71 -18.61
CA VAL A 338 2.57 3.44 -19.15
C VAL A 338 1.60 2.41 -19.69
N LEU A 339 0.30 2.72 -19.66
CA LEU A 339 -0.74 1.86 -20.20
C LEU A 339 -0.97 2.12 -21.68
N SER A 340 -1.43 1.10 -22.41
CA SER A 340 -1.84 1.30 -23.80
C SER A 340 -3.12 2.13 -23.88
N ALA A 341 -3.38 2.75 -25.03
CA ALA A 341 -4.62 3.52 -25.23
C ALA A 341 -5.89 2.66 -25.04
N ALA A 342 -5.82 1.36 -25.35
CA ALA A 342 -6.93 0.42 -25.14
C ALA A 342 -7.15 0.13 -23.64
N ASP A 343 -6.07 -0.04 -22.89
CA ASP A 343 -6.13 -0.24 -21.43
C ASP A 343 -6.67 1.02 -20.74
N ILE A 344 -6.19 2.20 -21.13
CA ILE A 344 -6.69 3.49 -20.63
C ILE A 344 -8.19 3.64 -20.90
N ALA A 345 -8.66 3.31 -22.11
CA ALA A 345 -10.09 3.36 -22.45
C ALA A 345 -10.92 2.37 -21.60
N THR A 346 -10.36 1.20 -21.32
CA THR A 346 -10.98 0.17 -20.48
C THR A 346 -11.12 0.66 -19.04
N LEU A 347 -10.04 1.18 -18.45
CA LEU A 347 -10.07 1.77 -17.11
C LEU A 347 -11.00 2.98 -17.00
N THR A 348 -10.99 3.86 -18.02
CA THR A 348 -11.89 5.03 -18.07
C THR A 348 -13.35 4.61 -18.04
N THR A 349 -13.70 3.56 -18.80
CA THR A 349 -15.07 3.04 -18.83
C THR A 349 -15.44 2.38 -17.50
N TRP A 350 -14.51 1.61 -16.93
CA TRP A 350 -14.70 0.94 -15.65
C TRP A 350 -14.93 1.94 -14.52
N ILE A 351 -14.07 2.95 -14.36
CA ILE A 351 -14.18 3.94 -13.28
C ILE A 351 -15.37 4.89 -13.47
N ALA A 352 -15.88 5.06 -14.69
CA ALA A 352 -17.10 5.83 -14.94
C ALA A 352 -18.39 5.05 -14.60
N GLY A 353 -18.28 3.75 -14.31
CA GLY A 353 -19.38 2.90 -13.89
C GLY A 353 -19.64 2.93 -12.38
N ASP A 354 -20.49 2.00 -11.93
CA ASP A 354 -20.97 1.95 -10.53
C ASP A 354 -19.85 1.65 -9.51
N ILE A 355 -18.76 1.00 -9.95
CA ILE A 355 -17.61 0.66 -9.10
C ILE A 355 -17.00 1.87 -8.40
N ALA A 356 -17.12 3.07 -8.98
CA ALA A 356 -16.60 4.28 -8.36
C ALA A 356 -17.25 4.56 -7.00
N ALA A 357 -18.47 4.12 -6.72
CA ALA A 357 -19.05 4.29 -5.39
C ALA A 357 -18.32 3.47 -4.31
N ASP A 358 -17.70 2.36 -4.71
CA ASP A 358 -17.07 1.39 -3.81
C ASP A 358 -15.57 1.64 -3.59
N LEU A 359 -14.95 2.47 -4.43
CA LEU A 359 -13.53 2.82 -4.32
C LEU A 359 -13.32 4.06 -3.44
N SER A 360 -12.27 4.01 -2.62
CA SER A 360 -11.83 5.17 -1.85
C SER A 360 -11.34 6.31 -2.76
N ALA A 361 -11.26 7.50 -2.19
CA ALA A 361 -10.68 8.65 -2.87
C ALA A 361 -9.22 8.40 -3.27
N VAL A 362 -8.42 7.77 -2.39
CA VAL A 362 -7.02 7.41 -2.68
C VAL A 362 -6.94 6.54 -3.94
N VAL A 363 -7.69 5.43 -3.96
CA VAL A 363 -7.69 4.48 -5.07
C VAL A 363 -8.15 5.13 -6.38
N LYS A 364 -9.19 5.97 -6.34
CA LYS A 364 -9.63 6.76 -7.50
C LYS A 364 -8.54 7.68 -8.02
N GLY A 365 -7.84 8.37 -7.13
CA GLY A 365 -6.71 9.23 -7.47
C GLY A 365 -5.62 8.45 -8.21
N VAL A 366 -5.21 7.30 -7.66
CA VAL A 366 -4.18 6.43 -8.26
C VAL A 366 -4.61 5.89 -9.62
N ILE A 367 -5.85 5.41 -9.76
CA ILE A 367 -6.39 4.96 -11.06
C ILE A 367 -6.46 6.13 -12.05
N GLY A 368 -6.78 7.34 -11.57
CA GLY A 368 -6.77 8.56 -12.37
C GLY A 368 -5.41 8.87 -12.99
N VAL A 369 -4.32 8.56 -12.28
CA VAL A 369 -2.94 8.65 -12.81
C VAL A 369 -2.71 7.60 -13.90
N ALA A 370 -3.12 6.36 -13.67
CA ALA A 370 -3.00 5.30 -14.68
C ALA A 370 -3.79 5.63 -15.96
N ILE A 371 -5.01 6.16 -15.83
CA ILE A 371 -5.86 6.62 -16.94
C ILE A 371 -5.21 7.80 -17.70
N ALA A 372 -4.45 8.64 -17.02
CA ALA A 372 -3.70 9.73 -17.65
C ALA A 372 -2.54 9.23 -18.53
N GLY A 373 -2.18 7.95 -18.42
CA GLY A 373 -0.98 7.41 -19.06
C GLY A 373 0.31 7.83 -18.35
N GLU A 374 0.22 8.27 -17.10
CA GLU A 374 1.37 8.64 -16.30
C GLU A 374 2.02 7.42 -15.64
N ALA A 375 3.30 7.56 -15.28
CA ALA A 375 4.04 6.49 -14.63
C ALA A 375 3.68 6.38 -13.13
N VAL A 376 3.66 5.15 -12.62
CA VAL A 376 3.37 4.88 -11.20
C VAL A 376 4.44 5.44 -10.24
N VAL A 377 5.66 5.72 -10.73
CA VAL A 377 6.82 6.17 -9.91
C VAL A 377 6.57 7.44 -9.08
N ASN A 378 5.63 8.27 -9.52
CA ASN A 378 5.29 9.55 -8.89
C ASN A 378 4.09 9.46 -7.93
N VAL A 379 3.52 8.26 -7.76
CA VAL A 379 2.46 7.99 -6.79
C VAL A 379 3.10 7.51 -5.48
N ALA A 380 2.57 7.96 -4.34
CA ALA A 380 3.06 7.49 -3.05
C ALA A 380 2.81 5.97 -2.86
N VAL A 381 3.79 5.29 -2.28
CA VAL A 381 3.79 3.82 -2.12
C VAL A 381 2.59 3.33 -1.29
N ASP A 382 2.22 4.06 -0.25
CA ASP A 382 1.05 3.79 0.60
C ASP A 382 -0.27 3.85 -0.17
N ALA A 383 -0.41 4.81 -1.09
CA ALA A 383 -1.56 4.90 -1.98
C ALA A 383 -1.59 3.77 -3.02
N VAL A 384 -0.43 3.32 -3.50
CA VAL A 384 -0.33 2.14 -4.35
C VAL A 384 -0.63 0.86 -3.58
N ALA A 385 -0.19 0.74 -2.32
CA ALA A 385 -0.50 -0.38 -1.44
C ALA A 385 -2.01 -0.52 -1.20
N GLU A 386 -2.72 0.60 -1.05
CA GLU A 386 -4.18 0.61 -0.99
C GLU A 386 -4.83 0.07 -2.28
N LEU A 387 -4.35 0.51 -3.45
CA LEU A 387 -4.80 -0.03 -4.73
C LEU A 387 -4.47 -1.53 -4.85
N ILE A 388 -3.28 -1.98 -4.44
CA ILE A 388 -2.89 -3.39 -4.44
C ILE A 388 -3.87 -4.21 -3.61
N GLY A 389 -4.24 -3.76 -2.40
CA GLY A 389 -5.21 -4.46 -1.55
C GLY A 389 -6.58 -4.63 -2.20
N VAL A 390 -7.01 -3.62 -2.96
CA VAL A 390 -8.22 -3.68 -3.78
C VAL A 390 -8.08 -4.70 -4.91
N LEU A 391 -6.95 -4.72 -5.63
CA LEU A 391 -6.71 -5.62 -6.77
C LEU A 391 -6.52 -7.08 -6.38
N THR A 392 -5.93 -7.36 -5.23
CA THR A 392 -5.68 -8.74 -4.78
C THR A 392 -6.85 -9.36 -4.05
N GLY A 393 -7.89 -8.57 -3.73
CA GLY A 393 -9.07 -9.04 -3.00
C GLY A 393 -8.93 -9.00 -1.48
N CYS A 394 -7.95 -8.28 -0.93
CA CYS A 394 -7.87 -8.02 0.51
C CYS A 394 -9.01 -7.11 0.99
N VAL A 395 -9.55 -6.28 0.09
CA VAL A 395 -10.74 -5.45 0.36
C VAL A 395 -12.00 -6.21 -0.02
N SER A 396 -12.81 -6.56 0.98
CA SER A 396 -14.10 -7.19 0.76
C SER A 396 -15.15 -6.22 0.20
N GLY A 397 -16.12 -6.74 -0.56
CA GLY A 397 -17.21 -5.96 -1.13
C GLY A 397 -16.87 -5.21 -2.42
N VAL A 398 -15.66 -5.37 -2.97
CA VAL A 398 -15.27 -4.86 -4.29
C VAL A 398 -15.03 -6.04 -5.23
N GLU A 399 -15.82 -6.14 -6.30
CA GLU A 399 -15.62 -7.14 -7.35
C GLU A 399 -14.88 -6.50 -8.53
N ILE A 400 -13.68 -7.01 -8.82
CA ILE A 400 -12.82 -6.51 -9.91
C ILE A 400 -12.63 -7.63 -10.91
N SER A 401 -12.86 -7.33 -12.19
CA SER A 401 -12.59 -8.31 -13.24
C SER A 401 -11.10 -8.58 -13.38
N VAL A 402 -10.76 -9.80 -13.79
CA VAL A 402 -9.37 -10.22 -14.03
C VAL A 402 -8.68 -9.28 -15.04
N ASP A 403 -9.39 -8.77 -16.04
CA ASP A 403 -8.83 -7.83 -17.02
C ASP A 403 -8.33 -6.54 -16.37
N ILE A 404 -9.11 -5.97 -15.44
CA ILE A 404 -8.72 -4.76 -14.71
C ILE A 404 -7.55 -5.04 -13.76
N GLN A 405 -7.58 -6.20 -13.08
CA GLN A 405 -6.46 -6.65 -12.24
C GLN A 405 -5.17 -6.77 -13.04
N ILE A 406 -5.22 -7.36 -14.24
CA ILE A 406 -4.08 -7.48 -15.15
C ILE A 406 -3.57 -6.11 -15.59
N ILE A 407 -4.46 -5.22 -16.04
CA ILE A 407 -4.07 -3.88 -16.52
C ILE A 407 -3.35 -3.10 -15.42
N LEU A 408 -3.95 -3.00 -14.23
CA LEU A 408 -3.39 -2.20 -13.14
C LEU A 408 -2.19 -2.89 -12.50
N GLY A 409 -2.19 -4.22 -12.38
CA GLY A 409 -1.04 -4.96 -11.84
C GLY A 409 0.22 -4.80 -12.68
N LYS A 410 0.09 -4.81 -14.02
CA LYS A 410 1.19 -4.49 -14.95
C LYS A 410 1.71 -3.07 -14.77
N TRP A 411 0.81 -2.11 -14.60
CA TRP A 411 1.18 -0.72 -14.38
C TRP A 411 1.95 -0.53 -13.06
N ILE A 412 1.47 -1.18 -11.99
CA ILE A 412 2.06 -1.12 -10.64
C ILE A 412 3.44 -1.79 -10.60
N SER A 413 3.62 -2.93 -11.27
CA SER A 413 4.87 -3.68 -11.30
C SER A 413 5.93 -3.12 -12.27
N GLY A 414 5.60 -2.05 -13.00
CA GLY A 414 6.55 -1.40 -13.90
C GLY A 414 6.65 -2.09 -15.27
N GLU A 415 5.70 -2.93 -15.65
CA GLU A 415 5.66 -3.51 -16.98
C GLU A 415 5.33 -2.44 -18.03
N THR A 416 6.24 -2.21 -18.97
CA THR A 416 6.03 -1.20 -19.99
C THR A 416 5.17 -1.76 -21.12
N CYS A 417 4.13 -1.04 -21.52
CA CYS A 417 3.58 -1.27 -22.85
C CYS A 417 4.68 -0.86 -23.85
N GLY A 418 5.06 -1.75 -24.78
CA GLY A 418 6.15 -1.52 -25.74
C GLY A 418 5.97 -0.34 -26.71
N CYS A 419 5.01 0.55 -26.45
CA CYS A 419 4.68 1.72 -27.25
C CYS A 419 5.44 3.00 -26.85
N HIS A 420 6.18 3.04 -25.74
CA HIS A 420 7.04 4.18 -25.37
C HIS A 420 8.48 3.71 -25.12
N SER A 421 9.21 3.40 -26.20
CA SER A 421 10.67 3.39 -26.15
C SER A 421 11.14 4.83 -25.90
N ASN A 422 11.46 5.16 -24.65
CA ASN A 422 12.46 6.12 -24.13
C ASN A 422 12.88 7.40 -24.91
N ASP A 423 12.15 7.89 -25.89
CA ASP A 423 12.56 9.07 -26.67
C ASP A 423 12.44 10.39 -25.89
N LYS A 424 11.79 10.39 -24.72
CA LYS A 424 11.64 11.61 -23.89
C LYS A 424 12.78 11.88 -22.90
N ARG A 425 13.68 10.92 -22.62
CA ARG A 425 14.84 11.13 -21.70
C ARG A 425 16.20 11.27 -22.41
N ALA A 426 16.26 11.16 -23.73
CA ALA A 426 17.52 11.28 -24.49
C ALA A 426 17.96 12.73 -24.81
N LEU A 427 17.37 13.77 -24.20
CA LEU A 427 17.70 15.18 -24.47
C LEU A 427 18.33 15.95 -23.30
N VAL A 428 19.03 15.28 -22.39
CA VAL A 428 20.03 15.93 -21.54
C VAL A 428 21.33 15.13 -21.54
N GLY A 429 22.01 15.14 -22.70
CA GLY A 429 23.44 14.86 -22.73
C GLY A 429 24.21 16.06 -22.18
N PRO A 430 25.33 15.88 -21.45
CA PRO A 430 26.15 17.00 -21.00
C PRO A 430 26.79 17.66 -22.22
N GLY A 431 26.28 18.83 -22.58
CA GLY A 431 26.93 19.72 -23.53
C GLY A 431 28.31 20.09 -23.00
N ARG A 432 29.34 19.72 -23.77
CA ARG A 432 30.74 20.09 -23.57
C ARG A 432 30.91 21.60 -23.40
N VAL A 433 31.81 21.99 -22.49
CA VAL A 433 32.77 23.08 -22.73
C VAL A 433 34.14 22.45 -22.91
#